data_AF-A0A7F5RNI7-F1
#
_entry.id   AF-A0A7F5RNI7-F1
#
_cell.length_a   1.000
_cell.length_b   1.000
_cell.length_c   1.000
_cell.angle_alpha   90.00
_cell.angle_beta   90.00
_cell.angle_gamma   90.00
#
_symmetry.space_group_name_H-M   'P 1'
#
loop_
_entity.id
_entity.type
_entity.pdbx_description
1 polymer ?
#
loop_
_entity_poly.entity_id
_entity_poly.type
_entity_poly.pdbx_seq_one_letter_code
_entity_poly.pdbx_strand_id
1 'polypeptide(L)'
;MTDSKYFTTTKKGEIFELKSELNSDKKEKKKEAVKKVIASMTVGKDVSALFPDVVNCMQTDNLELKKLVYLYLMNYAKSQPDMAIMAVNTFVKDCEDPNPLIRALAVRTMGCIRVDKITEYLCEPLRKCLKDEDPYVRKTAAVCVAKLYDISSSLVEDQGFLDQLKDLLSDSNPMVVANAVAALSEINESSPTGQPLVELNTNTINKLLTALNECTEWGQVFILDSLANYSPKDEREAQSISSEAAGNHSHTNEIASIISELREAGLII
;
A
#
# COMPACT_ATOMS: atom_id res chain seq x y z
N MET A 1 -8.40 -20.13 -23.48
CA MET A 1 -7.73 -21.41 -23.18
C MET A 1 -6.27 -21.33 -23.60
N THR A 2 -5.32 -20.93 -22.72
CA THR A 2 -3.87 -21.21 -22.93
C THR A 2 -2.93 -20.96 -21.74
N ASP A 3 -3.39 -20.83 -20.49
CA ASP A 3 -2.45 -20.63 -19.36
C ASP A 3 -1.66 -21.89 -18.97
N SER A 4 -2.11 -23.07 -19.41
CA SER A 4 -1.48 -24.36 -19.07
C SER A 4 -0.11 -24.60 -19.73
N LYS A 5 0.36 -23.74 -20.63
CA LYS A 5 1.64 -23.93 -21.35
C LYS A 5 2.88 -23.47 -20.56
N TYR A 6 2.72 -22.69 -19.49
CA TYR A 6 3.86 -22.14 -18.74
C TYR A 6 4.37 -23.05 -17.62
N PHE A 7 3.62 -24.11 -17.26
CA PHE A 7 3.91 -24.96 -16.10
C PHE A 7 4.72 -26.23 -16.40
N THR A 8 5.04 -26.47 -17.67
CA THR A 8 5.65 -27.73 -18.12
C THR A 8 6.92 -27.48 -18.91
N THR A 9 8.05 -27.27 -18.24
CA THR A 9 9.38 -27.61 -18.81
C THR A 9 10.48 -27.48 -17.75
N THR A 10 11.36 -28.47 -17.69
CA THR A 10 12.54 -28.50 -16.82
C THR A 10 13.72 -28.93 -17.68
N LYS A 11 14.52 -27.99 -18.19
CA LYS A 11 15.77 -28.30 -18.92
C LYS A 11 16.88 -27.32 -18.57
N LYS A 12 18.11 -27.84 -18.44
CA LYS A 12 19.36 -27.13 -18.10
C LYS A 12 19.80 -25.99 -19.06
N GLY A 13 18.95 -25.55 -20.00
CA GLY A 13 19.17 -24.41 -20.90
C GLY A 13 18.06 -23.33 -20.82
N GLU A 14 17.03 -23.54 -20.02
CA GLU A 14 15.84 -22.68 -19.93
C GLU A 14 16.19 -21.25 -19.48
N ILE A 15 17.09 -21.08 -18.49
CA ILE A 15 17.54 -19.76 -18.04
C ILE A 15 18.29 -19.01 -19.16
N PHE A 16 19.11 -19.68 -19.95
CA PHE A 16 19.83 -19.06 -21.05
C PHE A 16 18.89 -18.63 -22.18
N GLU A 17 17.90 -19.48 -22.50
CA GLU A 17 16.85 -19.15 -23.46
C GLU A 17 16.02 -17.95 -23.00
N LEU A 18 15.58 -17.95 -21.73
CA LEU A 18 14.85 -16.83 -21.14
C LEU A 18 15.66 -15.55 -21.17
N LYS A 19 16.96 -15.61 -20.85
CA LYS A 19 17.86 -14.46 -20.94
C LYS A 19 17.94 -13.90 -22.37
N SER A 20 18.00 -14.76 -23.37
CA SER A 20 17.96 -14.36 -24.78
C SER A 20 16.61 -13.71 -25.15
N GLU A 21 15.50 -14.29 -24.70
CA GLU A 21 14.16 -13.73 -24.96
C GLU A 21 13.91 -12.39 -24.24
N LEU A 22 14.42 -12.21 -23.02
CA LEU A 22 14.35 -10.96 -22.26
C LEU A 22 15.14 -9.82 -22.92
N ASN A 23 16.24 -10.14 -23.60
CA ASN A 23 17.07 -9.16 -24.31
C ASN A 23 16.64 -8.94 -25.77
N SER A 24 15.59 -9.60 -26.26
CA SER A 24 15.10 -9.43 -27.63
C SER A 24 14.47 -8.05 -27.85
N ASP A 25 14.70 -7.44 -29.02
CA ASP A 25 14.10 -6.15 -29.39
C ASP A 25 12.56 -6.20 -29.51
N LYS A 26 12.01 -7.39 -29.76
CA LYS A 26 10.56 -7.59 -29.90
C LYS A 26 9.87 -7.51 -28.53
N LYS A 27 9.03 -6.48 -28.33
CA LYS A 27 8.23 -6.26 -27.11
C LYS A 27 7.40 -7.49 -26.70
N GLU A 28 6.77 -8.18 -27.65
CA GLU A 28 5.99 -9.40 -27.36
C GLU A 28 6.85 -10.55 -26.84
N LYS A 29 8.09 -10.71 -27.35
CA LYS A 29 9.00 -11.74 -26.84
C LYS A 29 9.41 -11.45 -25.39
N LYS A 30 9.71 -10.18 -25.08
CA LYS A 30 10.01 -9.75 -23.70
C LYS A 30 8.84 -10.04 -22.76
N LYS A 31 7.62 -9.73 -23.19
CA LYS A 31 6.41 -9.98 -22.40
C LYS A 31 6.24 -11.46 -22.07
N GLU A 32 6.35 -12.31 -23.08
CA GLU A 32 6.23 -13.76 -22.90
C GLU A 32 7.37 -14.33 -22.06
N ALA A 33 8.59 -13.81 -22.21
CA ALA A 33 9.73 -14.19 -21.39
C ALA A 33 9.50 -13.85 -19.90
N VAL A 34 9.05 -12.63 -19.59
CA VAL A 34 8.75 -12.24 -18.20
C VAL A 34 7.63 -13.11 -17.60
N LYS A 35 6.59 -13.46 -18.38
CA LYS A 35 5.56 -14.41 -17.91
C LYS A 35 6.14 -15.77 -17.56
N LYS A 36 7.02 -16.32 -18.40
CA LYS A 36 7.73 -17.59 -18.10
C LYS A 36 8.62 -17.48 -16.85
N VAL A 37 9.26 -16.33 -16.64
CA VAL A 37 10.04 -16.05 -15.42
C VAL A 37 9.15 -16.06 -14.19
N ILE A 38 8.00 -15.37 -14.22
CA ILE A 38 7.04 -15.37 -13.12
C ILE A 38 6.47 -16.77 -12.88
N ALA A 39 6.12 -17.53 -13.93
CA ALA A 39 5.67 -18.91 -13.79
C ALA A 39 6.74 -19.80 -13.12
N SER A 40 8.00 -19.64 -13.50
CA SER A 40 9.14 -20.33 -12.88
C SER A 40 9.32 -19.96 -11.40
N MET A 41 9.16 -18.68 -11.07
CA MET A 41 9.18 -18.18 -9.70
C MET A 41 8.04 -18.79 -8.86
N THR A 42 6.83 -18.88 -9.42
CA THR A 42 5.65 -19.47 -8.74
C THR A 42 5.82 -20.95 -8.42
N VAL A 43 6.56 -21.70 -9.25
CA VAL A 43 6.89 -23.12 -8.96
C VAL A 43 8.14 -23.28 -8.08
N GLY A 44 8.69 -22.18 -7.55
CA GLY A 44 9.84 -22.19 -6.63
C GLY A 44 11.20 -22.38 -7.29
N LYS A 45 11.32 -22.21 -8.62
CA LYS A 45 12.63 -22.21 -9.29
C LYS A 45 13.36 -20.91 -8.98
N ASP A 46 14.66 -21.01 -8.72
CA ASP A 46 15.50 -19.82 -8.58
C ASP A 46 15.78 -19.18 -9.95
N VAL A 47 15.15 -18.04 -10.19
CA VAL A 47 15.34 -17.19 -11.37
C VAL A 47 16.05 -15.87 -11.03
N SER A 48 16.73 -15.79 -9.88
CA SER A 48 17.48 -14.61 -9.44
C SER A 48 18.59 -14.20 -10.42
N ALA A 49 19.17 -15.16 -11.15
CA ALA A 49 20.20 -14.90 -12.16
C ALA A 49 19.72 -14.03 -13.35
N LEU A 50 18.39 -13.90 -13.53
CA LEU A 50 17.78 -13.09 -14.58
C LEU A 50 17.50 -11.64 -14.13
N PHE A 51 17.89 -11.25 -12.91
CA PHE A 51 17.51 -9.96 -12.34
C PHE A 51 17.88 -8.76 -13.22
N PRO A 52 19.11 -8.62 -13.74
CA PRO A 52 19.46 -7.48 -14.60
C PRO A 52 18.63 -7.46 -15.89
N ASP A 53 18.39 -8.64 -16.46
CA ASP A 53 17.66 -8.81 -17.72
C ASP A 53 16.17 -8.44 -17.55
N VAL A 54 15.58 -8.78 -16.39
CA VAL A 54 14.20 -8.41 -16.04
C VAL A 54 14.08 -6.92 -15.73
N VAL A 55 15.04 -6.33 -15.01
CA VAL A 55 15.07 -4.87 -14.74
C VAL A 55 15.12 -4.07 -16.04
N ASN A 56 15.87 -4.53 -17.05
CA ASN A 56 15.90 -3.87 -18.37
C ASN A 56 14.54 -3.85 -19.08
N CYS A 57 13.61 -4.72 -18.69
CA CYS A 57 12.24 -4.75 -19.21
C CYS A 57 11.27 -3.84 -18.44
N MET A 58 11.71 -3.19 -17.36
CA MET A 58 10.90 -2.28 -16.52
C MET A 58 10.50 -0.99 -17.25
N GLN A 59 11.38 -0.50 -18.12
CA GLN A 59 11.16 0.69 -18.95
C GLN A 59 10.28 0.34 -20.15
N THR A 60 8.98 0.25 -19.91
CA THR A 60 7.98 -0.09 -20.92
C THR A 60 6.68 0.65 -20.65
N ASP A 61 5.96 1.01 -21.72
CA ASP A 61 4.63 1.60 -21.65
C ASP A 61 3.54 0.53 -21.43
N ASN A 62 3.90 -0.75 -21.53
CA ASN A 62 2.97 -1.85 -21.33
C ASN A 62 2.75 -2.10 -19.82
N LEU A 63 1.57 -1.70 -19.32
CA LEU A 63 1.20 -1.83 -17.91
C LEU A 63 1.22 -3.28 -17.41
N GLU A 64 0.82 -4.26 -18.23
CA GLU A 64 0.84 -5.68 -17.86
C GLU A 64 2.27 -6.16 -17.63
N LEU A 65 3.19 -5.82 -18.55
CA LEU A 65 4.59 -6.16 -18.42
C LEU A 65 5.22 -5.48 -17.20
N LYS A 66 4.91 -4.20 -16.97
CA LYS A 66 5.41 -3.46 -15.80
C LYS A 66 4.96 -4.09 -14.48
N LYS A 67 3.68 -4.52 -14.37
CA LYS A 67 3.16 -5.24 -13.20
C LYS A 67 3.93 -6.56 -12.93
N LEU A 68 4.25 -7.32 -13.98
CA LEU A 68 5.01 -8.56 -13.83
C LEU A 68 6.46 -8.29 -13.38
N VAL A 69 7.12 -7.29 -13.96
CA VAL A 69 8.46 -6.88 -13.53
C VAL A 69 8.45 -6.44 -12.06
N TYR A 70 7.45 -5.67 -11.64
CA TYR A 70 7.33 -5.21 -10.25
C TYR A 70 7.10 -6.37 -9.28
N LEU A 71 6.28 -7.36 -9.67
CA LEU A 71 6.10 -8.58 -8.90
C LEU A 71 7.42 -9.33 -8.71
N TYR A 72 8.22 -9.46 -9.78
CA TYR A 72 9.55 -10.06 -9.70
C TYR A 72 10.49 -9.28 -8.75
N LEU A 73 10.51 -7.95 -8.85
CA LEU A 73 11.35 -7.10 -7.99
C LEU A 73 10.97 -7.23 -6.52
N MET A 74 9.67 -7.22 -6.19
CA MET A 74 9.23 -7.42 -4.79
C MET A 74 9.72 -8.74 -4.19
N ASN A 75 9.80 -9.80 -5.01
CA ASN A 75 10.23 -11.12 -4.55
C ASN A 75 11.76 -11.24 -4.39
N TYR A 76 12.54 -10.66 -5.31
CA TYR A 76 14.00 -10.86 -5.36
C TYR A 76 14.84 -9.69 -4.83
N ALA A 77 14.27 -8.50 -4.62
CA ALA A 77 15.03 -7.34 -4.17
C ALA A 77 15.75 -7.57 -2.83
N LYS A 78 15.12 -8.30 -1.90
CA LYS A 78 15.74 -8.64 -0.60
C LYS A 78 16.97 -9.54 -0.75
N SER A 79 16.94 -10.46 -1.73
CA SER A 79 18.05 -11.38 -2.00
C SER A 79 19.17 -10.73 -2.82
N GLN A 80 18.88 -9.62 -3.50
CA GLN A 80 19.82 -8.92 -4.40
C GLN A 80 19.73 -7.39 -4.23
N PRO A 81 20.07 -6.85 -3.05
CA PRO A 81 19.85 -5.44 -2.72
C PRO A 81 20.66 -4.48 -3.61
N ASP A 82 21.89 -4.85 -3.99
CA ASP A 82 22.73 -3.99 -4.83
C ASP A 82 22.21 -3.88 -6.26
N MET A 83 21.62 -4.95 -6.81
CA MET A 83 20.98 -4.90 -8.12
C MET A 83 19.65 -4.14 -8.09
N ALA A 84 18.93 -4.17 -6.97
CA ALA A 84 17.67 -3.44 -6.82
C ALA A 84 17.83 -1.91 -6.96
N ILE A 85 19.04 -1.38 -6.70
CA ILE A 85 19.39 0.02 -6.96
C ILE A 85 19.15 0.42 -8.42
N MET A 86 19.35 -0.51 -9.37
CA MET A 86 19.14 -0.25 -10.80
C MET A 86 17.68 0.10 -11.14
N ALA A 87 16.73 -0.34 -10.32
CA ALA A 87 15.31 -0.07 -10.52
C ALA A 87 14.86 1.29 -9.94
N VAL A 88 15.63 1.89 -9.02
CA VAL A 88 15.24 3.10 -8.28
C VAL A 88 14.91 4.27 -9.20
N ASN A 89 15.78 4.57 -10.18
CA ASN A 89 15.54 5.67 -11.12
C ASN A 89 14.25 5.46 -11.94
N THR A 90 13.94 4.21 -12.29
CA THR A 90 12.72 3.89 -13.03
C THR A 90 11.49 4.02 -12.13
N PHE A 91 11.57 3.61 -10.86
CA PHE A 91 10.48 3.84 -9.91
C PHE A 91 10.20 5.32 -9.68
N VAL A 92 11.23 6.14 -9.44
CA VAL A 92 11.07 7.59 -9.25
C VAL A 92 10.39 8.22 -10.47
N LYS A 93 10.79 7.82 -11.68
CA LYS A 93 10.16 8.26 -12.92
C LYS A 93 8.70 7.80 -13.03
N ASP A 94 8.41 6.55 -12.69
CA ASP A 94 7.06 5.98 -12.74
C ASP A 94 6.13 6.59 -11.69
N CYS A 95 6.66 7.11 -10.57
CA CYS A 95 5.90 7.92 -9.60
C CYS A 95 5.46 9.28 -10.15
N GLU A 96 6.02 9.75 -11.26
CA GLU A 96 5.66 10.99 -11.94
C GLU A 96 4.94 10.74 -13.28
N ASP A 97 4.56 9.49 -13.57
CA ASP A 97 3.86 9.12 -14.80
C ASP A 97 2.48 9.80 -14.89
N PRO A 98 2.03 10.25 -16.08
CA PRO A 98 0.70 10.82 -16.23
C PRO A 98 -0.44 9.88 -15.80
N ASN A 99 -0.23 8.56 -15.87
CA ASN A 99 -1.22 7.57 -15.46
C ASN A 99 -1.19 7.33 -13.92
N PRO A 100 -2.26 7.65 -13.19
CA PRO A 100 -2.32 7.45 -11.74
C PRO A 100 -2.16 5.98 -11.33
N LEU A 101 -2.54 5.02 -12.18
CA LEU A 101 -2.35 3.60 -11.91
C LEU A 101 -0.87 3.20 -11.92
N ILE A 102 -0.03 3.87 -12.73
CA ILE A 102 1.41 3.63 -12.76
C ILE A 102 2.07 4.29 -11.54
N ARG A 103 1.69 5.54 -11.21
CA ARG A 103 2.18 6.24 -10.01
C ARG A 103 1.91 5.45 -8.74
N ALA A 104 0.66 5.07 -8.50
CA ALA A 104 0.27 4.29 -7.33
C ALA A 104 0.96 2.92 -7.29
N LEU A 105 1.09 2.26 -8.44
CA LEU A 105 1.78 0.97 -8.55
C LEU A 105 3.26 1.10 -8.15
N ALA A 106 3.94 2.16 -8.60
CA ALA A 106 5.34 2.44 -8.27
C ALA A 106 5.52 2.68 -6.76
N VAL A 107 4.76 3.60 -6.17
CA VAL A 107 4.83 3.90 -4.73
C VAL A 107 4.57 2.65 -3.89
N ARG A 108 3.52 1.89 -4.22
CA ARG A 108 3.19 0.65 -3.48
C ARG A 108 4.30 -0.38 -3.57
N THR A 109 4.90 -0.54 -4.75
CA THR A 109 5.98 -1.51 -4.94
C THR A 109 7.25 -1.10 -4.22
N MET A 110 7.63 0.18 -4.27
CA MET A 110 8.78 0.69 -3.50
C MET A 110 8.58 0.47 -1.99
N GLY A 111 7.40 0.75 -1.45
CA GLY A 111 7.09 0.52 -0.03
C GLY A 111 7.08 -0.95 0.42
N CYS A 112 7.00 -1.89 -0.53
CA CYS A 112 7.14 -3.32 -0.23
C CYS A 112 8.60 -3.81 -0.25
N ILE A 113 9.52 -3.03 -0.82
CA ILE A 113 10.94 -3.41 -0.93
C ILE A 113 11.65 -3.00 0.36
N ARG A 114 11.87 -3.98 1.25
CA ARG A 114 12.58 -3.81 2.52
C ARG A 114 14.11 -3.79 2.34
N VAL A 115 14.61 -2.76 1.66
CA VAL A 115 16.04 -2.51 1.46
C VAL A 115 16.34 -1.07 1.84
N ASP A 116 17.15 -0.85 2.89
CA ASP A 116 17.40 0.48 3.47
C ASP A 116 17.92 1.50 2.46
N LYS A 117 18.77 1.07 1.52
CA LYS A 117 19.24 1.96 0.44
C LYS A 117 18.10 2.48 -0.42
N ILE A 118 16.99 1.76 -0.57
CA ILE A 118 15.85 2.11 -1.43
C ILE A 118 14.84 3.00 -0.69
N THR A 119 14.71 2.84 0.63
CA THR A 119 13.74 3.60 1.44
C THR A 119 14.06 5.11 1.45
N GLU A 120 15.33 5.49 1.44
CA GLU A 120 15.73 6.90 1.31
C GLU A 120 15.24 7.52 -0.02
N TYR A 121 15.37 6.78 -1.14
CA TYR A 121 14.90 7.26 -2.45
C TYR A 121 13.37 7.26 -2.59
N LEU A 122 12.63 6.58 -1.71
CA LEU A 122 11.17 6.60 -1.68
C LEU A 122 10.61 7.89 -1.07
N CYS A 123 11.36 8.57 -0.20
CA CYS A 123 10.83 9.68 0.59
C CYS A 123 10.25 10.81 -0.29
N GLU A 124 11.00 11.29 -1.27
CA GLU A 124 10.56 12.40 -2.11
C GLU A 124 9.39 12.01 -3.06
N PRO A 125 9.42 10.87 -3.77
CA PRO A 125 8.26 10.37 -4.49
C PRO A 125 7.02 10.18 -3.62
N LEU A 126 7.18 9.62 -2.41
CA LEU A 126 6.08 9.40 -1.49
C LEU A 126 5.44 10.74 -1.05
N ARG A 127 6.25 11.74 -0.73
CA ARG A 127 5.80 13.10 -0.39
C ARG A 127 4.95 13.72 -1.50
N LYS A 128 5.37 13.57 -2.76
CA LYS A 128 4.60 14.03 -3.92
C LYS A 128 3.28 13.26 -4.04
N CYS A 129 3.30 11.94 -3.87
CA CYS A 129 2.12 11.11 -4.00
C CYS A 129 1.09 11.29 -2.87
N LEU A 130 1.50 11.74 -1.68
CA LEU A 130 0.57 12.16 -0.61
C LEU A 130 -0.24 13.41 -1.01
N LYS A 131 0.30 14.24 -1.90
CA LYS A 131 -0.34 15.47 -2.43
C LYS A 131 -0.80 15.32 -3.88
N ASP A 132 -0.91 14.09 -4.38
CA ASP A 132 -1.31 13.82 -5.76
C ASP A 132 -2.74 14.30 -6.03
N GLU A 133 -3.05 14.67 -7.27
CA GLU A 133 -4.40 15.08 -7.66
C GLU A 133 -5.38 13.88 -7.62
N ASP A 134 -4.89 12.67 -7.90
CA ASP A 134 -5.70 11.47 -7.97
C ASP A 134 -5.88 10.79 -6.59
N PRO A 135 -7.11 10.59 -6.11
CA PRO A 135 -7.37 9.94 -4.81
C PRO A 135 -6.83 8.51 -4.71
N TYR A 136 -6.73 7.76 -5.81
CA TYR A 136 -6.17 6.41 -5.82
C TYR A 136 -4.68 6.43 -5.48
N VAL A 137 -3.96 7.44 -5.94
CA VAL A 137 -2.54 7.64 -5.60
C VAL A 137 -2.40 8.05 -4.14
N ARG A 138 -3.18 9.04 -3.68
CA ARG A 138 -3.14 9.50 -2.27
C ARG A 138 -3.44 8.40 -1.27
N LYS A 139 -4.49 7.58 -1.48
CA LYS A 139 -4.80 6.45 -0.58
C LYS A 139 -3.70 5.39 -0.59
N THR A 140 -3.06 5.17 -1.74
CA THR A 140 -1.95 4.21 -1.86
C THR A 140 -0.71 4.74 -1.15
N ALA A 141 -0.45 6.05 -1.22
CA ALA A 141 0.62 6.72 -0.50
C ALA A 141 0.40 6.66 1.01
N ALA A 142 -0.83 6.85 1.50
CA ALA A 142 -1.16 6.73 2.92
C ALA A 142 -0.76 5.36 3.50
N VAL A 143 -1.15 4.27 2.82
CA VAL A 143 -0.74 2.91 3.21
C VAL A 143 0.78 2.71 3.11
N CYS A 144 1.42 3.34 2.12
CA CYS A 144 2.88 3.28 1.97
C CYS A 144 3.62 3.95 3.14
N VAL A 145 3.06 5.00 3.75
CA VAL A 145 3.62 5.62 4.97
C VAL A 145 3.65 4.62 6.13
N ALA A 146 2.58 3.86 6.37
CA ALA A 146 2.56 2.82 7.41
C ALA A 146 3.63 1.75 7.17
N LYS A 147 3.77 1.28 5.92
CA LYS A 147 4.83 0.34 5.54
C LYS A 147 6.23 0.91 5.73
N LEU A 148 6.43 2.19 5.44
CA LEU A 148 7.71 2.85 5.65
C LEU A 148 8.01 2.96 7.15
N TYR A 149 7.01 3.19 7.99
CA TYR A 149 7.14 3.24 9.45
C TYR A 149 7.57 1.88 10.03
N ASP A 150 7.00 0.77 9.53
CA ASP A 150 7.41 -0.60 9.87
C ASP A 150 8.89 -0.89 9.51
N ILE A 151 9.42 -0.25 8.47
CA ILE A 151 10.83 -0.40 8.07
C ILE A 151 11.74 0.54 8.86
N SER A 152 11.37 1.82 8.98
CA SER A 152 12.13 2.84 9.68
C SER A 152 11.20 3.94 10.23
N SER A 153 10.83 3.80 11.50
CA SER A 153 10.03 4.80 12.22
C SER A 153 10.73 6.16 12.29
N SER A 154 12.03 6.18 12.61
CA SER A 154 12.84 7.40 12.66
C SER A 154 12.78 8.22 11.37
N LEU A 155 12.85 7.55 10.21
CA LEU A 155 12.78 8.23 8.91
C LEU A 155 11.40 8.86 8.68
N VAL A 156 10.33 8.19 9.12
CA VAL A 156 8.96 8.71 8.97
C VAL A 156 8.72 9.95 9.83
N GLU A 157 9.26 9.96 11.05
CA GLU A 157 9.24 11.10 11.95
C GLU A 157 10.07 12.27 11.40
N ASP A 158 11.34 12.02 11.04
CA ASP A 158 12.27 13.04 10.54
C ASP A 158 11.78 13.71 9.26
N GLN A 159 11.12 12.95 8.38
CA GLN A 159 10.58 13.47 7.11
C GLN A 159 9.21 14.15 7.27
N GLY A 160 8.62 14.14 8.47
CA GLY A 160 7.31 14.74 8.75
C GLY A 160 6.16 14.05 8.02
N PHE A 161 6.22 12.73 7.81
CA PHE A 161 5.15 12.00 7.14
C PHE A 161 3.93 11.80 8.04
N LEU A 162 4.10 11.77 9.37
CA LEU A 162 2.99 11.68 10.32
C LEU A 162 2.03 12.87 10.19
N ASP A 163 2.56 14.09 10.04
CA ASP A 163 1.73 15.28 9.89
C ASP A 163 1.03 15.31 8.53
N GLN A 164 1.70 14.88 7.46
CA GLN A 164 1.06 14.73 6.15
C GLN A 164 -0.04 13.67 6.16
N LEU A 165 0.12 12.59 6.94
CA LEU A 165 -0.91 11.57 7.09
C LEU A 165 -2.10 12.09 7.90
N LYS A 166 -1.88 12.93 8.91
CA LYS A 166 -2.94 13.66 9.63
C LYS A 166 -3.72 14.58 8.70
N ASP A 167 -3.04 15.29 7.79
CA ASP A 167 -3.70 16.16 6.81
C ASP A 167 -4.69 15.38 5.93
N LEU A 168 -4.35 14.13 5.58
CA LEU A 168 -5.23 13.24 4.79
C LEU A 168 -6.51 12.82 5.52
N LEU A 169 -6.60 12.95 6.85
CA LEU A 169 -7.86 12.76 7.58
C LEU A 169 -8.90 13.83 7.23
N SER A 170 -8.47 14.93 6.61
CA SER A 170 -9.33 16.01 6.13
C SER A 170 -9.49 15.98 4.60
N ASP A 171 -9.14 14.88 3.92
CA ASP A 171 -9.28 14.76 2.48
C ASP A 171 -10.75 14.78 2.05
N SER A 172 -11.00 15.36 0.88
CA SER A 172 -12.31 15.34 0.22
C SER A 172 -12.82 13.95 -0.15
N ASN A 173 -11.93 12.96 -0.31
CA ASN A 173 -12.28 11.62 -0.73
C ASN A 173 -12.34 10.66 0.48
N PRO A 174 -13.51 10.07 0.79
CA PRO A 174 -13.68 9.16 1.93
C PRO A 174 -12.73 7.94 1.90
N MET A 175 -12.38 7.42 0.71
CA MET A 175 -11.44 6.29 0.62
C MET A 175 -10.02 6.70 1.04
N VAL A 176 -9.60 7.95 0.77
CA VAL A 176 -8.30 8.45 1.22
C VAL A 176 -8.32 8.59 2.74
N VAL A 177 -9.38 9.17 3.30
CA VAL A 177 -9.58 9.31 4.75
C VAL A 177 -9.51 7.95 5.43
N ALA A 178 -10.26 6.95 4.96
CA ALA A 178 -10.26 5.62 5.55
C ALA A 178 -8.89 4.93 5.52
N ASN A 179 -8.12 5.09 4.43
CA ASN A 179 -6.77 4.53 4.36
C ASN A 179 -5.77 5.31 5.24
N ALA A 180 -5.96 6.61 5.41
CA ALA A 180 -5.17 7.41 6.34
C ALA A 180 -5.45 7.02 7.80
N VAL A 181 -6.71 6.76 8.15
CA VAL A 181 -7.11 6.21 9.46
C VAL A 181 -6.45 4.86 9.70
N ALA A 182 -6.59 3.92 8.77
CA ALA A 182 -5.99 2.59 8.89
C ALA A 182 -4.47 2.66 9.10
N ALA A 183 -3.78 3.49 8.29
CA ALA A 183 -2.35 3.70 8.40
C ALA A 183 -1.95 4.32 9.75
N LEU A 184 -2.71 5.28 10.28
CA LEU A 184 -2.44 5.88 11.59
C LEU A 184 -2.69 4.91 12.75
N SER A 185 -3.75 4.11 12.67
CA SER A 185 -4.02 3.07 13.67
C SER A 185 -2.87 2.06 13.73
N GLU A 186 -2.41 1.55 12.58
CA GLU A 186 -1.28 0.61 12.50
C GLU A 186 0.03 1.22 13.05
N ILE A 187 0.29 2.49 12.76
CA ILE A 187 1.45 3.23 13.31
C ILE A 187 1.34 3.40 14.82
N ASN A 188 0.16 3.75 15.34
CA ASN A 188 -0.08 3.92 16.77
C ASN A 188 0.08 2.59 17.53
N GLU A 189 -0.39 1.47 16.98
CA GLU A 189 -0.19 0.13 17.53
C GLU A 189 1.29 -0.29 17.52
N SER A 190 2.03 0.14 16.50
CA SER A 190 3.46 -0.13 16.36
C SER A 190 4.35 0.85 17.14
N SER A 191 3.76 1.77 17.91
CA SER A 191 4.48 2.78 18.69
C SER A 191 5.25 2.13 19.85
N PRO A 192 6.58 2.32 19.96
CA PRO A 192 7.39 1.69 21.01
C PRO A 192 7.08 2.22 22.43
N THR A 193 6.46 3.40 22.53
CA THR A 193 6.04 4.00 23.81
C THR A 193 4.67 3.48 24.28
N GLY A 194 3.93 2.76 23.42
CA GLY A 194 2.55 2.37 23.67
C GLY A 194 1.57 3.55 23.76
N GLN A 195 2.04 4.77 23.51
CA GLN A 195 1.21 5.97 23.41
C GLN A 195 0.94 6.28 21.94
N PRO A 196 -0.29 6.75 21.63
CA PRO A 196 -0.63 7.15 20.27
C PRO A 196 0.26 8.32 19.86
N LEU A 197 0.98 8.16 18.75
CA LEU A 197 1.79 9.23 18.15
C LEU A 197 0.89 10.33 17.57
N VAL A 198 -0.36 9.96 17.24
CA VAL A 198 -1.38 10.85 16.72
C VAL A 198 -2.68 10.63 17.48
N GLU A 199 -3.05 11.60 18.31
CA GLU A 199 -4.36 11.63 18.97
C GLU A 199 -5.43 12.22 18.04
N LEU A 200 -6.56 11.54 17.96
CA LEU A 200 -7.74 12.05 17.27
C LEU A 200 -8.44 13.08 18.16
N ASN A 201 -8.83 14.21 17.57
CA ASN A 201 -9.63 15.23 18.24
C ASN A 201 -11.08 15.19 17.75
N THR A 202 -11.99 15.82 18.50
CA THR A 202 -13.42 15.92 18.16
C THR A 202 -13.69 16.37 16.72
N ASN A 203 -12.89 17.29 16.16
CA ASN A 203 -13.09 17.73 14.78
C ASN A 203 -12.76 16.64 13.77
N THR A 204 -11.71 15.86 14.02
CA THR A 204 -11.35 14.69 13.21
C THR A 204 -12.44 13.63 13.31
N ILE A 205 -12.94 13.34 14.51
CA ILE A 205 -14.02 12.36 14.73
C ILE A 205 -15.27 12.71 13.91
N ASN A 206 -15.71 13.98 13.94
CA ASN A 206 -16.86 14.42 13.13
C ASN A 206 -16.64 14.22 11.62
N LYS A 207 -15.41 14.44 11.14
CA LYS A 207 -15.05 14.17 9.73
C LYS A 207 -15.08 12.67 9.42
N LEU A 208 -14.61 11.83 10.35
CA LEU A 208 -14.65 10.38 10.21
C LEU A 208 -16.08 9.85 10.17
N LEU A 209 -16.97 10.37 11.02
CA LEU A 209 -18.40 10.03 11.00
C LEU A 209 -19.08 10.44 9.69
N THR A 210 -18.71 11.60 9.15
CA THR A 210 -19.19 12.01 7.81
C THR A 210 -18.69 11.04 6.73
N ALA A 211 -17.40 10.69 6.76
CA ALA A 211 -16.79 9.76 5.81
C ALA A 211 -17.33 8.33 5.94
N LEU A 212 -17.74 7.90 7.14
CA LEU A 212 -18.29 6.57 7.42
C LEU A 212 -19.47 6.23 6.49
N ASN A 213 -20.32 7.22 6.20
CA ASN A 213 -21.51 7.05 5.36
C ASN A 213 -21.19 6.88 3.86
N GLU A 214 -20.03 7.37 3.41
CA GLU A 214 -19.63 7.40 2.00
C GLU A 214 -18.49 6.41 1.69
N CYS A 215 -17.93 5.77 2.72
CA CYS A 215 -16.86 4.80 2.62
C CYS A 215 -17.34 3.42 2.16
N THR A 216 -16.41 2.64 1.60
CA THR A 216 -16.59 1.20 1.37
C THR A 216 -16.69 0.45 2.70
N GLU A 217 -17.25 -0.76 2.70
CA GLU A 217 -17.35 -1.64 3.88
C GLU A 217 -16.03 -1.76 4.66
N TRP A 218 -14.90 -2.02 3.97
CA TRP A 218 -13.58 -2.06 4.60
C TRP A 218 -13.15 -0.73 5.23
N GLY A 219 -13.48 0.38 4.58
CA GLY A 219 -13.20 1.71 5.12
C GLY A 219 -14.05 2.03 6.34
N GLN A 220 -15.28 1.51 6.41
CA GLN A 220 -16.13 1.63 7.59
C GLN A 220 -15.54 0.87 8.77
N VAL A 221 -15.05 -0.36 8.55
CA VAL A 221 -14.34 -1.13 9.58
C VAL A 221 -13.17 -0.34 10.16
N PHE A 222 -12.28 0.18 9.31
CA PHE A 222 -11.12 0.97 9.79
C PHE A 222 -11.51 2.22 10.59
N ILE A 223 -12.58 2.91 10.17
CA ILE A 223 -13.08 4.07 10.90
C ILE A 223 -13.66 3.65 12.24
N LEU A 224 -14.50 2.61 12.28
CA LEU A 224 -15.12 2.12 13.51
C LEU A 224 -14.08 1.61 14.52
N ASP A 225 -13.07 0.87 14.06
CA ASP A 225 -11.95 0.43 14.90
C ASP A 225 -11.19 1.62 15.51
N SER A 226 -11.02 2.69 14.73
CA SER A 226 -10.39 3.92 15.21
C SER A 226 -11.27 4.67 16.22
N LEU A 227 -12.58 4.72 15.98
CA LEU A 227 -13.56 5.30 16.92
C LEU A 227 -13.62 4.50 18.23
N ALA A 228 -13.43 3.18 18.18
CA ALA A 228 -13.43 2.34 19.38
C ALA A 228 -12.28 2.65 20.34
N ASN A 229 -11.16 3.16 19.80
CA ASN A 229 -10.02 3.60 20.59
C ASN A 229 -10.13 5.07 21.06
N TYR A 230 -11.15 5.81 20.62
CA TYR A 230 -11.36 7.20 21.04
C TYR A 230 -12.13 7.28 22.36
N SER A 231 -11.63 8.09 23.29
CA SER A 231 -12.33 8.40 24.54
C SER A 231 -13.08 9.73 24.41
N PRO A 232 -14.43 9.74 24.40
CA PRO A 232 -15.22 10.96 24.35
C PRO A 232 -14.98 11.84 25.59
N LYS A 233 -15.08 13.16 25.43
CA LYS A 233 -14.91 14.12 26.54
C LYS A 233 -16.10 14.15 27.47
N ASP A 234 -17.30 13.99 26.93
CA ASP A 234 -18.55 14.00 27.67
C ASP A 234 -19.58 12.99 27.13
N GLU A 235 -20.61 12.73 27.93
CA GLU A 235 -21.68 11.80 27.59
C GLU A 235 -22.48 12.24 26.35
N ARG A 236 -22.53 13.54 26.05
CA ARG A 236 -23.26 14.06 24.89
C ARG A 236 -22.51 13.77 23.60
N GLU A 237 -21.19 13.94 23.60
CA GLU A 237 -20.29 13.58 22.51
C GLU A 237 -20.37 12.06 22.26
N ALA A 238 -20.31 11.25 23.32
CA ALA A 238 -20.47 9.80 23.22
C ALA A 238 -21.81 9.42 22.56
N GLN A 239 -22.93 9.97 23.04
CA GLN A 239 -24.26 9.70 22.47
C GLN A 239 -24.38 10.15 21.00
N SER A 240 -23.78 11.29 20.64
CA SER A 240 -23.77 11.78 19.26
C SER A 240 -23.02 10.83 18.33
N ILE A 241 -21.80 10.43 18.72
CA ILE A 241 -20.96 9.50 17.96
C ILE A 241 -21.68 8.16 17.79
N SER A 242 -22.25 7.61 18.87
CA SER A 242 -22.96 6.33 18.82
C SER A 242 -24.22 6.39 17.95
N SER A 243 -25.00 7.47 18.03
CA SER A 243 -26.20 7.63 17.21
C SER A 243 -25.86 7.71 15.72
N GLU A 244 -24.77 8.42 15.38
CA GLU A 244 -24.35 8.60 13.99
C GLU A 244 -23.71 7.32 13.42
N ALA A 245 -22.92 6.60 14.23
CA ALA A 245 -22.40 5.29 13.87
C ALA A 245 -23.52 4.23 13.73
N ALA A 246 -24.55 4.26 14.58
CA ALA A 246 -25.65 3.28 14.51
C ALA A 246 -26.64 3.54 13.36
N GLY A 247 -26.70 4.77 12.85
CA GLY A 247 -27.76 5.23 11.93
C GLY A 247 -27.87 4.48 10.60
N ASN A 248 -26.83 3.76 10.15
CA ASN A 248 -26.76 3.24 8.77
C ASN A 248 -26.31 1.77 8.60
N HIS A 249 -26.12 1.00 9.67
CA HIS A 249 -25.55 -0.35 9.57
C HIS A 249 -26.55 -1.47 9.85
N SER A 250 -27.41 -1.77 8.86
CA SER A 250 -28.23 -2.98 8.82
C SER A 250 -27.52 -4.19 8.17
N HIS A 251 -26.28 -4.04 7.70
CA HIS A 251 -25.67 -4.99 6.73
C HIS A 251 -24.37 -5.69 7.13
N THR A 252 -23.86 -5.55 8.35
CA THR A 252 -22.66 -6.31 8.75
C THR A 252 -22.78 -6.73 10.21
N ASN A 253 -22.96 -8.05 10.42
CA ASN A 253 -23.03 -8.67 11.75
C ASN A 253 -21.76 -8.39 12.60
N GLU A 254 -20.63 -8.02 11.98
CA GLU A 254 -19.41 -7.58 12.68
C GLU A 254 -19.53 -6.16 13.25
N ILE A 255 -20.21 -5.23 12.58
CA ILE A 255 -20.46 -3.88 13.12
C ILE A 255 -21.37 -3.96 14.34
N ALA A 256 -22.35 -4.86 14.34
CA ALA A 256 -23.17 -5.14 15.51
C ALA A 256 -22.35 -5.73 16.68
N SER A 257 -21.29 -6.50 16.40
CA SER A 257 -20.35 -7.01 17.41
C SER A 257 -19.51 -5.88 18.00
N ILE A 258 -18.97 -4.98 17.17
CA ILE A 258 -18.20 -3.82 17.62
C ILE A 258 -19.08 -2.86 18.43
N ILE A 259 -20.32 -2.60 17.99
CA ILE A 259 -21.29 -1.81 18.76
C ILE A 259 -21.62 -2.52 20.10
N SER A 260 -21.67 -3.85 20.13
CA SER A 260 -21.86 -4.62 21.37
C SER A 260 -20.65 -4.51 22.30
N GLU A 261 -19.43 -4.56 21.79
CA GLU A 261 -18.20 -4.37 22.58
C GLU A 261 -18.10 -2.94 23.12
N LEU A 262 -18.47 -1.92 22.33
CA LEU A 262 -18.58 -0.53 22.78
C LEU A 262 -19.63 -0.36 23.89
N ARG A 263 -20.69 -1.18 23.85
CA ARG A 263 -21.72 -1.22 24.90
C ARG A 263 -21.24 -1.94 26.16
N GLU A 264 -20.50 -3.05 26.03
CA GLU A 264 -19.90 -3.77 27.17
C GLU A 264 -18.79 -2.97 27.85
N ALA A 265 -18.06 -2.13 27.11
CA ALA A 265 -17.07 -1.18 27.64
C ALA A 265 -17.69 0.01 28.40
N GLY A 266 -19.02 0.11 28.48
CA GLY A 266 -19.72 1.17 29.22
C GLY A 266 -19.69 2.55 28.53
N LEU A 267 -19.35 2.59 27.23
CA LEU A 267 -19.33 3.82 26.43
C LEU A 267 -20.69 4.15 25.80
N ILE A 268 -21.70 3.30 26.00
CA ILE A 268 -23.09 3.46 25.54
C ILE A 268 -24.03 2.94 26.65
N ILE A 269 -25.12 3.67 26.96
CA ILE A 269 -26.23 3.19 27.82
C ILE A 269 -27.15 2.27 26.99
#